data_AF-A0A2I0NVC0-F1
#
_entry.id   AF-A0A2I0NVC0-F1
#
_cell.length_a   1.000
_cell.length_b   1.000
_cell.length_c   1.000
_cell.angle_alpha   90.00
_cell.angle_beta   90.00
_cell.angle_gamma   90.00
#
_symmetry.space_group_name_H-M   'P 1'
#
loop_
_entity.id
_entity.type
_entity.pdbx_description
1 polymer ?
#
loop_
_entity_poly.entity_id
_entity_poly.type
_entity_poly.pdbx_seq_one_letter_code
_entity_poly.pdbx_strand_id
1 'polypeptide(L)'
;HVDVANVCAVVAPTSSLVGSIQVSGRCVETAIYKLNELGFDTRKIIAAMGTAPIPPVRGAKLAMGVTNDATIYHGRINLTMNAPEIKDYLSKIPSSSSKGYGKPFNDIFKEAGYDFYKIDTSLFSPAEVIINELSTGSVYHVGAVNPEVTLKSFGLQ
;
A
#
# COMPACT_ATOMS: atom_id res chain seq x y z
N HIS A 1 -6.05 0.83 -29.91
CA HIS A 1 -4.95 0.45 -30.82
C HIS A 1 -4.19 1.72 -31.20
N VAL A 2 -2.86 1.71 -31.06
CA VAL A 2 -1.98 2.85 -31.36
C VAL A 2 -0.81 2.34 -32.20
N ASP A 3 -0.24 3.20 -33.03
CA ASP A 3 1.00 2.91 -33.77
C ASP A 3 2.17 2.71 -32.80
N VAL A 4 3.07 1.77 -33.10
CA VAL A 4 4.31 1.53 -32.34
C VAL A 4 5.15 2.80 -32.21
N ALA A 5 5.17 3.65 -33.25
CA ALA A 5 5.89 4.92 -33.23
C ALA A 5 5.39 5.88 -32.12
N ASN A 6 4.17 5.67 -31.62
CA ASN A 6 3.54 6.47 -30.57
C ASN A 6 3.53 5.76 -29.20
N VAL A 7 4.30 4.67 -29.03
CA VAL A 7 4.43 3.94 -27.77
C VAL A 7 5.76 4.26 -27.10
N CYS A 8 5.72 4.58 -25.81
CA CYS A 8 6.89 4.76 -24.98
C CYS A 8 6.92 3.72 -23.85
N ALA A 9 8.10 3.17 -23.56
CA ALA A 9 8.32 2.25 -22.44
C ALA A 9 9.29 2.89 -21.43
N VAL A 10 8.83 3.08 -20.19
CA VAL A 10 9.66 3.50 -19.07
C VAL A 10 10.04 2.26 -18.26
N VAL A 11 11.34 2.02 -18.11
CA VAL A 11 11.85 0.77 -17.52
C VAL A 11 12.80 1.08 -16.36
N ALA A 12 12.53 0.46 -15.22
CA ALA A 12 13.42 0.47 -14.07
C ALA A 12 13.28 -0.85 -13.29
N PRO A 13 14.38 -1.46 -12.82
CA PRO A 13 14.30 -2.64 -11.97
C PRO A 13 13.84 -2.26 -10.55
N THR A 14 13.19 -3.19 -9.86
CA THR A 14 12.76 -2.98 -8.45
C THR A 14 13.95 -2.64 -7.54
N SER A 15 15.11 -3.27 -7.77
CA SER A 15 16.37 -2.99 -7.08
C SER A 15 17.09 -1.75 -7.63
N SER A 16 16.39 -0.62 -7.71
CA SER A 16 16.95 0.68 -8.10
C SER A 16 16.28 1.82 -7.34
N LEU A 17 16.89 3.00 -7.37
CA LEU A 17 16.30 4.21 -6.78
C LEU A 17 14.93 4.53 -7.42
N VAL A 18 14.81 4.41 -8.74
CA VAL A 18 13.53 4.62 -9.45
C VAL A 18 12.50 3.58 -9.01
N GLY A 19 12.90 2.32 -8.84
CA GLY A 19 12.06 1.25 -8.29
C GLY A 19 11.53 1.59 -6.89
N SER A 20 12.41 1.98 -5.97
CA SER A 20 12.02 2.44 -4.63
C SER A 20 11.03 3.61 -4.66
N ILE A 21 11.31 4.62 -5.50
CA ILE A 21 10.46 5.81 -5.62
C ILE A 21 9.08 5.45 -6.16
N GLN A 22 9.02 4.74 -7.30
CA GLN A 22 7.74 4.49 -7.96
C GLN A 22 6.85 3.54 -7.16
N VAL A 23 7.41 2.56 -6.45
CA VAL A 23 6.61 1.65 -5.62
C VAL A 23 6.06 2.38 -4.40
N SER A 24 6.87 3.19 -3.68
CA SER A 24 6.35 4.02 -2.58
C SER A 24 5.34 5.08 -3.07
N GLY A 25 5.53 5.59 -4.29
CA GLY A 25 4.61 6.53 -4.94
C GLY A 25 3.20 5.95 -5.16
N ARG A 26 3.04 4.62 -5.12
CA ARG A 26 1.73 3.94 -5.21
C ARG A 26 0.97 3.88 -3.90
N CYS A 27 1.46 4.47 -2.81
CA CYS A 27 0.81 4.36 -1.51
C CYS A 27 -0.67 4.78 -1.49
N VAL A 28 -1.08 5.78 -2.28
CA VAL A 28 -2.50 6.15 -2.45
C VAL A 28 -3.27 5.09 -3.22
N GLU A 29 -2.65 4.54 -4.27
CA GLU A 29 -3.25 3.50 -5.10
C GLU A 29 -3.59 2.25 -4.29
N THR A 30 -2.75 1.83 -3.34
CA THR A 30 -3.06 0.66 -2.50
C THR A 30 -4.31 0.83 -1.65
N ALA A 31 -4.59 2.04 -1.14
CA ALA A 31 -5.82 2.32 -0.40
C ALA A 31 -7.07 2.24 -1.30
N ILE A 32 -6.98 2.80 -2.51
CA ILE A 32 -8.07 2.80 -3.48
C ILE A 32 -8.32 1.39 -4.02
N TYR A 33 -7.24 0.67 -4.36
CA TYR A 33 -7.30 -0.72 -4.78
C TYR A 33 -7.93 -1.60 -3.69
N LYS A 34 -7.50 -1.44 -2.43
CA LYS A 34 -8.09 -2.16 -1.30
C LYS A 34 -9.59 -1.91 -1.15
N LEU A 35 -10.04 -0.66 -1.28
CA LEU A 35 -11.46 -0.32 -1.26
C LEU A 35 -12.22 -1.00 -2.41
N ASN A 36 -11.65 -0.98 -3.63
CA ASN A 36 -12.23 -1.68 -4.77
C ASN A 36 -12.37 -3.19 -4.53
N GLU A 37 -11.34 -3.84 -3.97
CA GLU A 37 -11.37 -5.27 -3.62
C GLU A 37 -12.41 -5.61 -2.54
N LEU A 38 -12.71 -4.65 -1.67
CA LEU A 38 -13.78 -4.80 -0.69
C LEU A 38 -15.19 -4.55 -1.29
N GLY A 39 -15.28 -4.18 -2.58
CA GLY A 39 -16.52 -3.88 -3.28
C GLY A 39 -17.05 -2.46 -3.03
N PHE A 40 -16.21 -1.54 -2.55
CA PHE A 40 -16.58 -0.13 -2.38
C PHE A 40 -16.56 0.61 -3.73
N ASP A 41 -17.51 1.51 -3.96
CA ASP A 41 -17.55 2.35 -5.15
C ASP A 41 -16.50 3.47 -5.07
N THR A 42 -15.31 3.21 -5.63
CA THR A 42 -14.17 4.13 -5.60
C THR A 42 -14.40 5.45 -6.35
N ARG A 43 -15.45 5.57 -7.17
CA ARG A 43 -15.84 6.83 -7.85
C ARG A 43 -16.34 7.88 -6.86
N LYS A 44 -16.67 7.49 -5.62
CA LYS A 44 -17.09 8.40 -4.55
C LYS A 44 -15.91 9.11 -3.86
N ILE A 45 -14.67 8.70 -4.16
CA ILE A 45 -13.45 9.36 -3.70
C ILE A 45 -13.24 10.62 -4.54
N ILE A 46 -13.19 11.77 -3.89
CA ILE A 46 -13.06 13.09 -4.53
C ILE A 46 -11.59 13.49 -4.63
N ALA A 47 -10.83 13.26 -3.57
CA ALA A 47 -9.42 13.58 -3.50
C ALA A 47 -8.69 12.61 -2.59
N ALA A 48 -7.40 12.43 -2.85
CA ALA A 48 -6.53 11.62 -2.02
C ALA A 48 -5.13 12.23 -1.98
N MET A 49 -4.47 12.09 -0.83
CA MET A 49 -3.05 12.35 -0.68
C MET A 49 -2.44 11.26 0.19
N GLY A 50 -1.18 10.93 -0.04
CA GLY A 50 -0.53 9.87 0.69
C GLY A 50 0.97 10.06 0.75
N THR A 51 1.57 9.47 1.78
CA THR A 51 3.02 9.44 1.96
C THR A 51 3.45 8.04 2.34
N ALA A 52 4.59 7.63 1.81
CA ALA A 52 5.33 6.45 2.23
C ALA A 52 6.83 6.77 2.10
N PRO A 53 7.69 6.25 2.99
CA PRO A 53 9.12 6.45 2.89
C PRO A 53 9.67 5.84 1.59
N ILE A 54 10.71 6.45 1.02
CA ILE A 54 11.49 5.81 -0.04
C ILE A 54 12.42 4.80 0.65
N PRO A 55 12.27 3.50 0.39
CA PRO A 55 13.07 2.47 1.05
C PRO A 55 14.51 2.44 0.49
N PRO A 56 15.48 1.95 1.27
CA PRO A 56 16.84 1.75 0.77
C PRO A 56 16.86 0.78 -0.42
N VAL A 57 17.69 1.07 -1.41
CA VAL A 57 17.85 0.16 -2.56
C VAL A 57 18.53 -1.12 -2.07
N ARG A 58 17.84 -2.25 -2.20
CA ARG A 58 18.35 -3.59 -1.85
C ARG A 58 18.49 -4.45 -3.10
N GLY A 59 19.27 -5.54 -2.99
CA GLY A 59 19.45 -6.50 -4.08
C GLY A 59 18.14 -7.15 -4.51
N ALA A 60 18.10 -7.68 -5.73
CA ALA A 60 16.88 -8.17 -6.39
C ALA A 60 16.04 -9.15 -5.55
N LYS A 61 16.68 -9.99 -4.72
CA LYS A 61 15.98 -10.94 -3.83
C LYS A 61 15.15 -10.28 -2.73
N LEU A 62 15.56 -9.09 -2.26
CA LEU A 62 14.91 -8.38 -1.14
C LEU A 62 14.11 -7.17 -1.59
N ALA A 63 14.42 -6.62 -2.78
CA ALA A 63 13.89 -5.37 -3.27
C ALA A 63 12.36 -5.32 -3.21
N MET A 64 11.68 -6.38 -3.67
CA MET A 64 10.23 -6.46 -3.69
C MET A 64 9.58 -6.30 -2.31
N GLY A 65 10.05 -7.06 -1.31
CA GLY A 65 9.47 -6.95 0.03
C GLY A 65 9.78 -5.61 0.68
N VAL A 66 11.02 -5.13 0.53
CA VAL A 66 11.45 -3.84 1.09
C VAL A 66 10.65 -2.67 0.51
N THR A 67 10.33 -2.72 -0.80
CA THR A 67 9.49 -1.69 -1.43
C THR A 67 8.03 -1.75 -1.03
N ASN A 68 7.46 -2.94 -0.86
CA ASN A 68 6.08 -3.08 -0.41
C ASN A 68 5.93 -2.68 1.07
N ASP A 69 6.89 -3.05 1.91
CA ASP A 69 6.88 -2.78 3.34
C ASP A 69 6.84 -1.27 3.67
N ALA A 70 7.38 -0.42 2.79
CA ALA A 70 7.26 1.03 2.90
C ALA A 70 5.80 1.49 2.97
N THR A 71 4.90 0.85 2.20
CA THR A 71 3.46 1.17 2.22
C THR A 71 2.71 0.36 3.27
N ILE A 72 2.99 -0.95 3.37
CA ILE A 72 2.31 -1.88 4.29
C ILE A 72 2.48 -1.43 5.74
N TYR A 73 3.68 -0.97 6.11
CA TYR A 73 4.00 -0.62 7.50
C TYR A 73 4.18 0.88 7.73
N HIS A 74 4.25 1.70 6.68
CA HIS A 74 4.46 3.14 6.85
C HIS A 74 3.69 4.03 5.85
N GLY A 75 2.81 3.46 5.04
CA GLY A 75 1.95 4.22 4.14
C GLY A 75 0.84 4.94 4.92
N ARG A 76 0.83 6.28 4.87
CA ARG A 76 -0.14 7.14 5.54
C ARG A 76 -0.98 7.86 4.49
N ILE A 77 -2.26 7.55 4.42
CA ILE A 77 -3.16 8.01 3.36
C ILE A 77 -4.27 8.87 3.94
N ASN A 78 -4.61 9.96 3.25
CA ASN A 78 -5.79 10.76 3.53
C ASN A 78 -6.71 10.66 2.32
N LEU A 79 -7.96 10.27 2.55
CA LEU A 79 -9.01 10.22 1.53
C LEU A 79 -10.07 11.26 1.87
N THR A 80 -10.55 11.98 0.85
CA THR A 80 -11.74 12.82 0.93
C THR A 80 -12.80 12.25 0.02
N MET A 81 -14.00 12.01 0.54
CA MET A 81 -15.06 11.32 -0.20
C MET A 81 -16.45 11.77 0.24
N ASN A 82 -17.45 11.48 -0.60
CA ASN A 82 -18.87 11.61 -0.26
C ASN A 82 -19.50 10.21 -0.26
N ALA A 83 -19.42 9.54 0.89
CA ALA A 83 -19.74 8.12 1.03
C ALA A 83 -19.97 7.76 2.51
N PRO A 84 -21.15 8.05 3.09
CA PRO A 84 -21.44 7.75 4.50
C PRO A 84 -21.38 6.24 4.82
N GLU A 85 -21.50 5.37 3.82
CA GLU A 85 -21.32 3.92 3.93
C GLU A 85 -19.87 3.47 4.16
N ILE A 86 -18.88 4.36 4.05
CA ILE A 86 -17.46 4.02 4.29
C ILE A 86 -17.22 3.41 5.67
N LYS A 87 -18.09 3.74 6.65
CA LYS A 87 -18.09 3.18 8.00
C LYS A 87 -18.07 1.64 8.04
N ASP A 88 -18.67 0.98 7.05
CA ASP A 88 -18.78 -0.48 6.98
C ASP A 88 -17.48 -1.17 6.50
N TYR A 89 -16.50 -0.36 6.09
CA TYR A 89 -15.22 -0.80 5.53
C TYR A 89 -14.03 -0.47 6.42
N LEU A 90 -14.17 0.50 7.34
CA LEU A 90 -13.09 1.09 8.13
C LEU A 90 -12.07 0.08 8.69
N SER A 91 -12.53 -0.96 9.37
CA SER A 91 -11.65 -1.96 10.00
C SER A 91 -10.94 -2.90 9.03
N LYS A 92 -11.34 -2.91 7.75
CA LYS A 92 -10.82 -3.82 6.71
C LYS A 92 -9.81 -3.14 5.78
N ILE A 93 -9.66 -1.81 5.89
CA ILE A 93 -8.79 -1.02 5.00
C ILE A 93 -7.30 -1.18 5.37
N PRO A 94 -6.88 -1.07 6.65
CA PRO A 94 -5.46 -1.10 6.98
C PRO A 94 -4.82 -2.47 6.74
N SER A 95 -3.52 -2.49 6.45
CA SER A 95 -2.72 -3.72 6.34
C SER A 95 -2.77 -4.58 7.60
N SER A 96 -2.96 -3.96 8.77
CA SER A 96 -3.11 -4.67 10.06
C SER A 96 -4.36 -5.52 10.17
N SER A 97 -5.30 -5.43 9.23
CA SER A 97 -6.44 -6.35 9.12
C SER A 97 -6.07 -7.72 8.53
N SER A 98 -4.90 -7.84 7.89
CA SER A 98 -4.42 -9.10 7.31
C SER A 98 -3.88 -10.05 8.38
N LYS A 99 -4.10 -11.35 8.18
CA LYS A 99 -3.50 -12.41 9.02
C LYS A 99 -1.98 -12.50 8.88
N GLY A 100 -1.43 -12.02 7.75
CA GLY A 100 0.00 -12.03 7.48
C GLY A 100 0.76 -10.86 8.11
N TYR A 101 0.06 -9.87 8.68
CA TYR A 101 0.66 -8.65 9.19
C TYR A 101 1.61 -8.90 10.38
N GLY A 102 2.66 -8.09 10.46
CA GLY A 102 3.52 -7.98 11.65
C GLY A 102 4.99 -8.37 11.43
N LYS A 103 5.38 -8.71 10.20
CA LYS A 103 6.76 -9.04 9.83
C LYS A 103 7.09 -8.61 8.40
N PRO A 104 8.38 -8.39 8.06
CA PRO A 104 8.76 -7.97 6.71
C PRO A 104 8.16 -8.87 5.62
N PHE A 105 7.72 -8.27 4.51
CA PHE A 105 7.08 -9.03 3.42
C PHE A 105 7.99 -10.13 2.86
N ASN A 106 9.31 -9.93 2.87
CA ASN A 106 10.25 -10.97 2.46
C ASN A 106 10.17 -12.23 3.35
N ASP A 107 9.93 -12.07 4.66
CA ASP A 107 9.74 -13.19 5.58
C ASP A 107 8.40 -13.89 5.32
N ILE A 108 7.33 -13.11 5.10
CA ILE A 108 6.00 -13.61 4.72
C ILE A 108 6.09 -14.43 3.44
N PHE A 109 6.75 -13.89 2.42
CA PHE A 109 6.89 -14.55 1.12
C PHE A 109 7.74 -15.81 1.19
N LYS A 110 8.80 -15.80 2.00
CA LYS A 110 9.61 -17.00 2.27
C LYS A 110 8.81 -18.09 2.98
N GLU A 111 8.03 -17.74 4.00
CA GLU A 111 7.17 -18.70 4.71
C GLU A 111 6.05 -19.26 3.83
N ALA A 112 5.54 -18.48 2.89
CA ALA A 112 4.61 -18.93 1.86
C ALA A 112 5.29 -19.84 0.81
N GLY A 113 6.60 -20.11 0.91
CA GLY A 113 7.34 -20.91 -0.05
C GLY A 113 7.52 -20.20 -1.40
N TYR A 114 7.59 -18.86 -1.38
CA TYR A 114 7.66 -18.01 -2.57
C TYR A 114 6.44 -18.13 -3.50
N ASP A 115 5.29 -18.52 -2.94
CA ASP A 115 4.02 -18.65 -3.65
C ASP A 115 3.08 -17.49 -3.29
N PHE A 116 2.87 -16.59 -4.26
CA PHE A 116 2.00 -15.43 -4.08
C PHE A 116 0.55 -15.79 -3.78
N TYR A 117 0.05 -16.93 -4.27
CA TYR A 117 -1.35 -17.34 -4.05
C TYR A 117 -1.61 -17.75 -2.59
N LYS A 118 -0.55 -18.01 -1.82
CA LYS A 118 -0.64 -18.32 -0.39
C LYS A 118 -0.54 -17.08 0.49
N ILE A 119 -0.27 -15.90 -0.08
CA ILE A 119 -0.26 -14.64 0.64
C ILE A 119 -1.68 -14.09 0.68
N ASP A 120 -2.10 -13.68 1.87
CA ASP A 120 -3.32 -12.92 2.07
C ASP A 120 -3.21 -11.56 1.37
N THR A 121 -3.95 -11.38 0.28
CA THR A 121 -3.90 -10.16 -0.55
C THR A 121 -4.34 -8.91 0.20
N SER A 122 -5.06 -9.05 1.32
CA SER A 122 -5.40 -7.91 2.17
C SER A 122 -4.18 -7.23 2.80
N LEU A 123 -3.03 -7.91 2.80
CA LEU A 123 -1.76 -7.34 3.25
C LEU A 123 -1.30 -6.16 2.36
N PHE A 124 -1.65 -6.14 1.07
CA PHE A 124 -1.30 -5.07 0.13
C PHE A 124 -2.19 -3.83 0.32
N SER A 125 -2.14 -3.29 1.54
CA SER A 125 -2.94 -2.18 2.00
C SER A 125 -2.03 -1.16 2.70
N PRO A 126 -2.45 0.11 2.86
CA PRO A 126 -1.69 1.09 3.62
C PRO A 126 -1.66 0.77 5.12
N ALA A 127 -0.65 1.29 5.81
CA ALA A 127 -0.54 1.16 7.27
C ALA A 127 -1.60 1.98 8.02
N GLU A 128 -1.83 3.22 7.57
CA GLU A 128 -2.73 4.18 8.21
C GLU A 128 -3.58 4.90 7.16
N VAL A 129 -4.87 5.07 7.45
CA VAL A 129 -5.80 5.85 6.62
C VAL A 129 -6.63 6.79 7.47
N ILE A 130 -6.67 8.06 7.07
CA ILE A 130 -7.59 9.07 7.57
C ILE A 130 -8.61 9.36 6.46
N ILE A 131 -9.89 9.38 6.80
CA ILE A 131 -10.99 9.55 5.85
C ILE A 131 -11.83 10.74 6.28
N ASN A 132 -11.87 11.76 5.43
CA ASN A 132 -12.77 12.91 5.53
C ASN A 132 -14.05 12.62 4.72
N GLU A 133 -15.16 12.32 5.41
CA GLU A 133 -16.45 12.03 4.80
C GLU A 133 -17.32 13.31 4.80
N LEU A 134 -17.58 13.84 3.60
CA LEU A 134 -18.13 15.17 3.43
C LEU A 134 -19.62 15.29 3.74
N SER A 135 -20.41 14.22 3.54
CA SER A 135 -21.87 14.30 3.71
C SER A 135 -22.30 14.42 5.16
N THR A 136 -21.54 13.80 6.07
CA THR A 136 -21.77 13.82 7.52
C THR A 136 -20.83 14.76 8.26
N GLY A 137 -19.73 15.18 7.63
CA GLY A 137 -18.65 15.94 8.29
C GLY A 137 -17.79 15.08 9.22
N SER A 138 -17.93 13.75 9.16
CA SER A 138 -17.18 12.83 10.00
C SER A 138 -15.74 12.66 9.50
N VAL A 139 -14.81 12.53 10.43
CA VAL A 139 -13.43 12.12 10.15
C VAL A 139 -13.15 10.80 10.84
N TYR A 140 -12.75 9.80 10.06
CA TYR A 140 -12.37 8.48 10.55
C TYR A 140 -10.87 8.30 10.46
N HIS A 141 -10.29 7.61 11.44
CA HIS A 141 -8.88 7.25 11.47
C HIS A 141 -8.77 5.75 11.77
N VAL A 142 -8.07 5.03 10.90
CA VAL A 142 -7.90 3.58 11.01
C VAL A 142 -6.47 3.17 10.69
N GLY A 143 -6.04 2.08 11.34
CA GLY A 143 -4.67 1.59 11.22
C GLY A 143 -3.67 2.46 11.98
N ALA A 144 -2.39 2.16 11.78
CA ALA A 144 -1.28 2.89 12.36
C ALA A 144 0.00 2.52 11.60
N VAL A 145 0.97 3.43 11.57
CA VAL A 145 2.32 3.08 11.14
C VAL A 145 2.98 2.12 12.13
N ASN A 146 3.85 1.25 11.61
CA ASN A 146 4.67 0.33 12.36
C ASN A 146 6.16 0.57 12.04
N PRO A 147 6.79 1.52 12.73
CA PRO A 147 8.19 1.87 12.50
C PRO A 147 9.14 0.70 12.76
N GLU A 148 8.82 -0.18 13.71
CA GLU A 148 9.66 -1.32 14.07
C GLU A 148 9.81 -2.29 12.89
N VAL A 149 8.70 -2.74 12.30
CA VAL A 149 8.74 -3.63 11.13
C VAL A 149 9.33 -2.92 9.92
N THR A 150 9.06 -1.61 9.75
CA THR A 150 9.66 -0.80 8.69
C THR A 150 11.19 -0.80 8.77
N LEU A 151 11.75 -0.48 9.94
CA LEU A 151 13.20 -0.43 10.17
C LEU A 151 13.84 -1.81 10.05
N LYS A 152 13.16 -2.85 10.55
CA LYS A 152 13.59 -4.25 10.38
C LYS A 152 13.67 -4.64 8.89
N SER A 153 12.61 -4.36 8.12
CA SER A 153 12.58 -4.61 6.67
C SER A 153 13.69 -3.85 5.95
N PHE A 154 13.92 -2.60 6.35
CA PHE A 154 14.95 -1.75 5.78
C PHE A 154 16.35 -2.16 6.22
N GLY A 155 16.51 -3.08 7.17
CA GLY A 155 17.78 -3.55 7.73
C GLY A 155 18.55 -2.43 8.45
N LEU A 156 17.83 -1.63 9.24
CA LEU A 156 18.32 -0.51 10.04
C LEU A 156 18.17 -0.76 11.56
N GLN A 157 18.12 -2.03 11.97
CA GLN A 157 18.12 -2.47 13.36
C GLN A 157 19.42 -3.20 13.69
#